data_AF-A0A916FKI4-F1
#
_entry.id   AF-A0A916FKI4-F1
#
_cell.length_a   1.000
_cell.length_b   1.000
_cell.length_c   1.000
_cell.angle_alpha   90.00
_cell.angle_beta   90.00
_cell.angle_gamma   90.00
#
_symmetry.space_group_name_H-M   'P 1'
#
loop_
_entity.id
_entity.type
_entity.pdbx_description
1 polymer ?
#
loop_
_entity_poly.entity_id
_entity_poly.type
_entity_poly.pdbx_seq_one_letter_code
_entity_poly.pdbx_strand_id
1 'polypeptide(L)'
;MNTLSRAITSRFFTNPQDYSAFRKQWSTLLNSDRKHDLTATHHLLYLALCGKDWRKAFTLARNRRKLENGAYAGWALWRALSQIHWTRDEAALLGPFEGLLTPEMLQQIRTWLPKPNAYVYRPEQFADRQWPFEAYLVVEATLRTNE
;
A
#
# COMPACT_ATOMS: atom_id res chain seq x y z
N MET A 1 -4.21 -0.04 -12.26
CA MET A 1 -4.66 1.33 -11.98
C MET A 1 -4.02 1.78 -10.68
N ASN A 2 -3.19 2.83 -10.69
CA ASN A 2 -2.28 3.15 -9.56
C ASN A 2 -2.88 4.16 -8.58
N THR A 3 -3.97 4.79 -9.00
CA THR A 3 -4.70 5.83 -8.29
C THR A 3 -6.17 5.49 -8.44
N LEU A 4 -6.93 5.41 -7.35
CA LEU A 4 -8.39 5.42 -7.46
C LEU A 4 -8.79 6.84 -7.91
N SER A 5 -9.59 6.96 -8.97
CA SER A 5 -10.06 8.28 -9.40
C SER A 5 -10.91 8.91 -8.28
N ARG A 6 -11.05 10.24 -8.26
CA ARG A 6 -11.98 10.92 -7.33
C ARG A 6 -13.40 10.32 -7.37
N ALA A 7 -13.82 9.86 -8.55
CA ALA A 7 -15.11 9.19 -8.76
C ALA A 7 -15.22 7.82 -8.07
N ILE A 8 -14.10 7.17 -7.75
CA ILE A 8 -14.06 5.93 -6.98
C ILE A 8 -14.05 6.24 -5.48
N THR A 9 -13.31 7.26 -5.02
CA THR A 9 -13.38 7.72 -3.62
C THR A 9 -14.81 8.08 -3.21
N SER A 10 -15.57 8.74 -4.09
CA SER A 10 -16.99 9.07 -3.82
C SER A 10 -17.92 7.84 -3.77
N ARG A 11 -17.49 6.67 -4.24
CA ARG A 11 -18.26 5.41 -4.06
C ARG A 11 -18.14 4.88 -2.64
N PHE A 12 -17.03 5.18 -1.97
CA PHE A 12 -16.78 4.77 -0.58
C PHE A 12 -17.44 5.71 0.41
N PHE A 13 -17.39 7.02 0.13
CA PHE A 13 -17.93 8.05 1.03
C PHE A 13 -18.99 8.85 0.28
N THR A 14 -20.25 8.39 0.34
CA THR A 14 -21.37 9.06 -0.31
C THR A 14 -21.68 10.41 0.37
N ASN A 15 -21.49 10.50 1.69
CA ASN A 15 -21.58 11.75 2.44
C ASN A 15 -20.19 12.41 2.58
N PRO A 16 -20.02 13.68 2.19
CA PRO A 16 -18.78 14.42 2.40
C PRO A 16 -18.32 14.49 3.87
N GLN A 17 -19.25 14.39 4.83
CA GLN A 17 -18.94 14.35 6.25
C GLN A 17 -18.16 13.09 6.63
N ASP A 18 -18.52 11.93 6.08
CA ASP A 18 -17.85 10.66 6.38
C ASP A 18 -16.42 10.66 5.85
N TYR A 19 -16.21 11.20 4.64
CA TYR A 19 -14.87 11.38 4.09
C TYR A 19 -14.01 12.32 4.96
N SER A 20 -14.62 13.39 5.47
CA SER A 20 -13.94 14.35 6.35
C SER A 20 -13.61 13.73 7.70
N ALA A 21 -14.54 12.96 8.29
CA ALA A 21 -14.36 12.21 9.52
C ALA A 21 -13.23 11.17 9.36
N PHE A 22 -13.21 10.43 8.25
CA PHE A 22 -12.15 9.48 7.91
C PHE A 22 -10.77 10.15 7.87
N ARG A 23 -10.63 11.27 7.17
CA ARG A 23 -9.35 11.99 7.12
C ARG A 23 -8.94 12.56 8.48
N LYS A 24 -9.90 13.03 9.26
CA LYS A 24 -9.66 13.51 10.63
C LYS A 24 -9.19 12.37 11.53
N GLN A 25 -9.84 11.21 11.48
CA GLN A 25 -9.44 10.03 12.25
C GLN A 25 -8.02 9.59 11.90
N TRP A 26 -7.70 9.51 10.61
CA TRP A 26 -6.34 9.22 10.17
C TRP A 26 -5.31 10.21 10.74
N SER A 27 -5.62 11.51 10.70
CA SER A 27 -4.77 12.53 11.30
C SER A 27 -4.61 12.34 12.82
N THR A 28 -5.69 12.03 13.53
CA THR A 28 -5.66 11.75 14.97
C THR A 28 -4.74 10.56 15.28
N LEU A 29 -4.89 9.45 14.55
CA LEU A 29 -4.08 8.25 14.75
C LEU A 29 -2.59 8.55 14.59
N LEU A 30 -2.19 9.24 13.52
CA LEU A 30 -0.79 9.58 13.25
C LEU A 30 -0.16 10.51 14.30
N ASN A 31 -0.96 11.34 14.96
CA ASN A 31 -0.52 12.28 15.98
C ASN A 31 -0.73 11.75 17.41
N SER A 32 -1.04 10.47 17.58
CA SER A 32 -1.25 9.82 18.87
C SER A 32 -0.24 8.70 19.10
N ASP A 33 -0.20 8.14 20.31
CA ASP A 33 0.63 6.97 20.61
C ASP A 33 0.21 5.72 19.82
N ARG A 34 -1.05 5.67 19.37
CA ARG A 34 -1.58 4.60 18.51
C ARG A 34 -0.94 4.56 17.12
N LYS A 35 -0.11 5.55 16.74
CA LYS A 35 0.66 5.52 15.49
C LYS A 35 1.56 4.28 15.39
N HIS A 36 1.97 3.72 16.54
CA HIS A 36 2.80 2.52 16.60
C HIS A 36 2.02 1.23 16.31
N ASP A 37 0.69 1.27 16.39
CA ASP A 37 -0.20 0.17 16.02
C ASP A 37 -0.44 0.14 14.50
N LEU A 38 -0.15 1.24 13.80
CA LEU A 38 -0.34 1.36 12.37
C LEU A 38 0.74 0.60 11.61
N THR A 39 0.28 -0.27 10.73
CA THR A 39 1.14 -1.01 9.80
C THR A 39 1.15 -0.35 8.42
N ALA A 40 2.12 -0.76 7.60
CA ALA A 40 2.19 -0.44 6.17
C ALA A 40 0.85 -0.65 5.42
N THR A 41 0.06 -1.65 5.83
CA THR A 41 -1.25 -1.96 5.24
C THR A 41 -2.30 -0.89 5.57
N HIS A 42 -2.25 -0.28 6.76
CA HIS A 42 -3.13 0.84 7.12
C HIS A 42 -2.82 2.07 6.27
N HIS A 43 -1.54 2.36 6.03
CA HIS A 43 -1.12 3.44 5.13
C HIS A 43 -1.58 3.19 3.69
N LEU A 44 -1.41 1.97 3.17
CA LEU A 44 -1.90 1.58 1.84
C LEU A 44 -3.41 1.82 1.73
N LEU A 45 -4.17 1.36 2.72
CA LEU A 45 -5.63 1.48 2.75
C LEU A 45 -6.06 2.95 2.73
N TYR A 46 -5.45 3.79 3.56
CA TYR A 46 -5.71 5.23 3.59
C TYR A 46 -5.42 5.90 2.25
N LEU A 47 -4.26 5.63 1.65
CA LEU A 47 -3.87 6.23 0.37
C LEU A 47 -4.78 5.79 -0.77
N ALA A 48 -5.14 4.51 -0.82
CA ALA A 48 -6.08 3.98 -1.81
C ALA A 48 -7.43 4.71 -1.73
N LEU A 49 -7.99 4.81 -0.52
CA LEU A 49 -9.28 5.49 -0.28
C LEU A 49 -9.24 6.98 -0.60
N CYS A 50 -8.14 7.66 -0.32
CA CYS A 50 -7.95 9.06 -0.69
C CYS A 50 -7.72 9.28 -2.20
N GLY A 51 -7.68 8.22 -3.01
CA GLY A 51 -7.36 8.33 -4.43
C GLY A 51 -5.96 8.88 -4.66
N LYS A 52 -5.01 8.52 -3.80
CA LYS A 52 -3.59 8.86 -3.95
C LYS A 52 -2.85 7.70 -4.61
N ASP A 53 -1.74 8.02 -5.27
CA ASP A 53 -0.84 7.01 -5.79
C ASP A 53 -0.14 6.31 -4.61
N TRP A 54 -0.66 5.13 -4.27
CA TRP A 54 -0.20 4.38 -3.12
C TRP A 54 1.20 3.80 -3.32
N ARG A 55 1.69 3.63 -4.56
CA ARG A 55 3.03 3.09 -4.83
C ARG A 55 4.11 4.03 -4.33
N LYS A 56 3.90 5.34 -4.51
CA LYS A 56 4.86 6.39 -4.15
C LYS A 56 5.08 6.58 -2.65
N ALA A 57 4.18 6.05 -1.82
CA ALA A 57 4.32 6.16 -0.37
C ALA A 57 5.26 5.12 0.24
N PHE A 58 5.67 4.11 -0.53
CA PHE A 58 6.58 3.08 -0.06
C PHE A 58 8.00 3.40 -0.51
N THR A 59 8.90 3.54 0.46
CA THR A 59 10.33 3.68 0.17
C THR A 59 10.89 2.33 -0.26
N LEU A 60 11.50 2.30 -1.45
CA LEU A 60 12.21 1.12 -1.93
C LEU A 60 13.47 0.86 -1.10
N ALA A 61 13.78 -0.40 -0.82
CA ALA A 61 15.03 -0.75 -0.17
C ALA A 61 16.21 -0.43 -1.08
N ARG A 62 17.23 0.24 -0.54
CA ARG A 62 18.44 0.66 -1.28
C ARG A 62 19.72 -0.06 -0.82
N ASN A 63 19.63 -0.94 0.17
CA ASN A 63 20.81 -1.63 0.69
C ASN A 63 21.34 -2.63 -0.35
N ARG A 64 22.43 -2.24 -1.01
CA ARG A 64 23.06 -2.98 -2.11
C ARG A 64 23.34 -4.44 -1.76
N ARG A 65 23.99 -4.69 -0.62
CA ARG A 65 24.31 -6.05 -0.17
C ARG A 65 23.06 -6.91 -0.03
N LYS A 66 21.93 -6.36 0.45
CA LYS A 66 20.67 -7.13 0.54
C LYS A 66 20.12 -7.43 -0.86
N LEU A 67 20.11 -6.45 -1.74
CA LEU A 67 19.58 -6.60 -3.10
C LEU A 67 20.40 -7.60 -3.93
N GLU A 68 21.73 -7.56 -3.84
CA GLU A 68 22.64 -8.52 -4.50
C GLU A 68 22.42 -9.95 -3.98
N ASN A 69 22.02 -10.10 -2.72
CA ASN A 69 21.64 -11.39 -2.13
C ASN A 69 20.17 -11.78 -2.42
N GLY A 70 19.53 -11.17 -3.41
CA GLY A 70 18.18 -11.51 -3.86
C GLY A 70 17.04 -10.86 -3.06
N ALA A 71 17.32 -9.88 -2.20
CA ALA A 71 16.25 -9.14 -1.54
C ALA A 71 15.47 -8.30 -2.55
N TYR A 72 14.14 -8.28 -2.41
CA TYR A 72 13.27 -7.51 -3.27
C TYR A 72 13.06 -6.08 -2.71
N ALA A 73 13.40 -5.05 -3.48
CA ALA A 73 13.37 -3.65 -3.02
C ALA A 73 11.98 -3.16 -2.61
N GLY A 74 10.91 -3.67 -3.22
CA GLY A 74 9.52 -3.31 -2.93
C GLY A 74 8.88 -4.12 -1.79
N TRP A 75 9.65 -4.84 -0.98
CA TRP A 75 9.11 -5.86 -0.06
C TRP A 75 8.02 -5.36 0.88
N ALA A 76 8.16 -4.14 1.41
CA ALA A 76 7.14 -3.54 2.28
C ALA A 76 5.79 -3.35 1.55
N LEU A 77 5.82 -2.88 0.31
CA LEU A 77 4.62 -2.70 -0.51
C LEU A 77 3.99 -4.05 -0.86
N TRP A 78 4.81 -5.03 -1.24
CA TRP A 78 4.33 -6.38 -1.54
C TRP A 78 3.66 -7.04 -0.33
N ARG A 79 4.24 -6.86 0.87
CA ARG A 79 3.67 -7.34 2.14
C ARG A 79 2.37 -6.64 2.47
N ALA A 80 2.30 -5.32 2.31
CA ALA A 80 1.08 -4.54 2.57
C ALA A 80 -0.06 -4.97 1.64
N LEU A 81 0.23 -5.10 0.34
CA LEU A 81 -0.73 -5.62 -0.64
C LEU A 81 -1.16 -7.05 -0.30
N SER A 82 -0.23 -7.92 0.07
CA SER A 82 -0.57 -9.30 0.48
C SER A 82 -1.50 -9.32 1.69
N GLN A 83 -1.18 -8.53 2.72
CA GLN A 83 -1.96 -8.47 3.96
C GLN A 83 -3.35 -7.89 3.74
N ILE A 84 -3.53 -6.92 2.84
CA ILE A 84 -4.86 -6.35 2.59
C ILE A 84 -5.86 -7.41 2.09
N HIS A 85 -5.35 -8.46 1.44
CA HIS A 85 -6.15 -9.59 0.94
C HIS A 85 -6.33 -10.73 1.95
N TRP A 86 -5.78 -10.61 3.17
CA TRP A 86 -5.97 -11.61 4.23
C TRP A 86 -7.32 -11.38 4.93
N THR A 87 -8.19 -12.38 4.85
CA THR A 87 -9.53 -12.32 5.47
C THR A 87 -9.50 -12.53 6.98
N ARG A 88 -8.54 -13.30 7.49
CA ARG A 88 -8.40 -13.62 8.91
C ARG A 88 -8.02 -12.45 9.82
N ASP A 89 -7.51 -11.35 9.24
CA ASP A 89 -6.94 -10.20 9.97
C ASP A 89 -7.77 -8.93 9.78
N GLU A 90 -8.99 -9.09 9.26
CA GLU A 90 -9.84 -7.97 8.84
C GLU A 90 -10.23 -7.07 10.01
N ALA A 91 -10.56 -7.64 11.17
CA ALA A 91 -10.91 -6.88 12.36
C ALA A 91 -9.74 -6.01 12.86
N ALA A 92 -8.51 -6.54 12.83
CA ALA A 92 -7.33 -5.79 13.23
C ALA A 92 -7.02 -4.66 12.25
N LEU A 93 -7.19 -4.92 10.95
CA LEU A 93 -6.96 -3.92 9.89
C LEU A 93 -7.98 -2.77 9.94
N LEU A 94 -9.24 -3.06 10.24
CA LEU A 94 -10.32 -2.07 10.29
C LEU A 94 -10.42 -1.36 11.64
N GLY A 95 -9.98 -2.00 12.72
CA GLY A 95 -10.10 -1.52 14.10
C GLY A 95 -9.67 -0.07 14.32
N PRO A 96 -8.51 0.38 13.80
CA PRO A 96 -8.07 1.78 13.97
C PRO A 96 -9.02 2.82 13.37
N PHE A 97 -9.85 2.45 12.40
CA PHE A 97 -10.78 3.35 11.73
C PHE A 97 -12.14 3.46 12.41
N GLU A 98 -12.36 2.76 13.53
CA GLU A 98 -13.51 2.96 14.44
C GLU A 98 -14.88 2.92 13.72
N GLY A 99 -15.03 1.99 12.77
CA GLY A 99 -16.27 1.80 12.00
C GLY A 99 -16.47 2.77 10.83
N LEU A 100 -15.57 3.74 10.63
CA LEU A 100 -15.58 4.61 9.45
C LEU A 100 -15.24 3.85 8.15
N LEU A 101 -14.60 2.70 8.28
CA LEU A 101 -14.39 1.74 7.20
C LEU A 101 -15.12 0.44 7.53
N THR A 102 -15.96 -0.01 6.60
CA THR A 102 -16.72 -1.25 6.74
C THR A 102 -16.04 -2.43 6.02
N PRO A 103 -16.35 -3.67 6.40
CA PRO A 103 -15.97 -4.87 5.65
C PRO A 103 -16.28 -4.78 4.16
N GLU A 104 -17.44 -4.23 3.78
CA GLU A 104 -17.88 -4.08 2.40
C GLU A 104 -16.98 -3.12 1.63
N MET A 105 -16.59 -2.00 2.25
CA MET A 105 -15.62 -1.06 1.67
C MET A 105 -14.28 -1.75 1.45
N LEU A 106 -13.80 -2.54 2.42
CA LEU A 106 -12.56 -3.29 2.27
C LEU A 106 -12.63 -4.31 1.13
N GLN A 107 -13.74 -5.04 1.00
CA GLN A 107 -13.96 -5.96 -0.12
C GLN A 107 -13.91 -5.26 -1.47
N GLN A 108 -14.56 -4.10 -1.58
CA GLN A 108 -14.49 -3.29 -2.79
C GLN A 108 -13.05 -2.85 -3.09
N ILE A 109 -12.31 -2.35 -2.09
CA ILE A 109 -10.91 -1.93 -2.26
C ILE A 109 -10.03 -3.10 -2.74
N ARG A 110 -10.24 -4.31 -2.21
CA ARG A 110 -9.53 -5.51 -2.66
C ARG A 110 -9.74 -5.79 -4.16
N THR A 111 -10.88 -5.45 -4.75
CA THR A 111 -11.05 -5.61 -6.22
C THR A 111 -10.21 -4.65 -7.05
N TRP A 112 -9.81 -3.50 -6.47
CA TRP A 112 -9.02 -2.49 -7.17
C TRP A 112 -7.51 -2.64 -6.94
N LEU A 113 -7.13 -3.15 -5.78
CA LEU A 113 -5.74 -3.35 -5.43
C LEU A 113 -5.25 -4.70 -5.95
N PRO A 114 -4.02 -4.75 -6.51
CA PRO A 114 -3.51 -6.01 -7.00
C PRO A 114 -3.31 -6.99 -5.86
N LYS A 115 -3.56 -8.27 -6.13
CA LYS A 115 -3.30 -9.38 -5.21
C LYS A 115 -1.99 -10.06 -5.62
N PRO A 116 -0.85 -9.65 -5.05
CA PRO A 116 0.41 -10.29 -5.41
C PRO A 116 0.41 -11.75 -5.00
N ASN A 117 0.95 -12.62 -5.86
CA ASN A 117 1.07 -14.04 -5.60
C ASN A 117 2.44 -14.54 -6.06
N ALA A 118 3.31 -14.81 -5.07
CA ALA A 118 4.69 -15.24 -5.31
C ALA A 118 4.78 -16.49 -6.20
N TYR A 119 3.80 -17.39 -6.14
CA TYR A 119 3.80 -18.67 -6.84
C TYR A 119 3.38 -18.59 -8.31
N VAL A 120 2.83 -17.45 -8.74
CA VAL A 120 2.33 -17.26 -10.11
C VAL A 120 3.33 -16.51 -10.99
N TYR A 121 4.31 -15.86 -10.37
CA TYR A 121 5.30 -15.09 -11.10
C TYR A 121 6.27 -16.00 -11.84
N ARG A 122 6.37 -15.79 -13.15
CA ARG A 122 7.34 -16.45 -14.02
C ARG A 122 8.61 -15.62 -14.17
N PRO A 123 9.78 -16.22 -14.44
CA PRO A 123 11.05 -15.51 -14.62
C PRO A 123 10.96 -14.33 -15.59
N GLU A 124 10.15 -14.42 -16.64
CA GLU A 124 10.03 -13.38 -17.66
C GLU A 124 9.28 -12.13 -17.17
N GLN A 125 8.54 -12.25 -16.06
CA GLN A 125 7.81 -11.14 -15.44
C GLN A 125 8.70 -10.32 -14.50
N PHE A 126 9.91 -10.80 -14.19
CA PHE A 126 10.94 -10.08 -13.45
C PHE A 126 11.69 -9.11 -14.38
N ALA A 127 10.96 -8.31 -15.15
CA ALA A 127 11.51 -7.37 -16.13
C ALA A 127 11.45 -5.93 -15.62
N ASP A 128 12.36 -5.10 -16.14
CA ASP A 128 12.43 -3.67 -15.82
C ASP A 128 11.07 -2.98 -16.02
N ARG A 129 10.70 -2.14 -15.04
CA ARG A 129 9.46 -1.33 -15.05
C ARG A 129 8.16 -2.13 -15.08
N GLN A 130 8.20 -3.45 -14.91
CA GLN A 130 6.99 -4.26 -14.76
C GLN A 130 6.65 -4.46 -13.29
N TRP A 131 5.42 -4.10 -12.90
CA TRP A 131 4.90 -4.40 -11.57
C TRP A 131 4.72 -5.92 -11.39
N PRO A 132 4.98 -6.50 -10.20
CA PRO A 132 5.44 -5.83 -8.97
C PRO A 132 6.95 -5.54 -8.94
N PHE A 133 7.70 -5.95 -9.95
CA PHE A 133 9.15 -6.04 -9.95
C PHE A 133 9.90 -4.78 -10.40
N GLU A 134 9.27 -3.60 -10.31
CA GLU A 134 9.91 -2.26 -10.40
C GLU A 134 11.18 -2.15 -9.51
N ALA A 135 11.29 -3.05 -8.52
CA ALA A 135 12.33 -3.20 -7.51
C ALA A 135 13.69 -3.78 -7.96
N TYR A 136 13.85 -4.35 -9.15
CA TYR A 136 15.18 -4.84 -9.61
C TYR A 136 16.02 -3.77 -10.29
N LEU A 137 15.46 -2.59 -10.52
CA LEU A 137 16.25 -1.43 -10.94
C LEU A 137 17.06 -0.92 -9.76
N VAL A 138 18.28 -1.44 -9.62
CA VAL A 138 19.37 -0.61 -9.13
C VAL A 138 19.55 0.46 -10.20
N VAL A 139 18.88 1.60 -10.05
CA VAL A 139 19.07 2.71 -10.98
C VAL A 139 20.54 3.13 -10.85
N GLU A 140 21.36 2.81 -11.86
CA GLU A 140 22.78 3.19 -11.91
C GLU A 140 22.97 4.71 -11.71
N ALA A 141 21.98 5.52 -12.03
CA ALA A 141 22.00 6.97 -11.76
C ALA A 141 22.03 7.33 -10.26
N THR A 142 21.60 6.42 -9.37
CA THR A 142 21.73 6.58 -7.91
C THR A 142 23.10 6.11 -7.39
N LEU A 143 23.90 5.44 -8.23
CA LEU A 143 25.21 4.89 -7.86
C LEU A 143 26.37 5.86 -8.11
N ARG A 144 26.18 6.94 -8.88
CA ARG A 144 27.24 7.89 -9.26
C ARG A 144 27.37 9.12 -8.36
N THR A 145 26.66 9.19 -7.23
CA THR A 145 26.68 10.38 -6.36
C THR A 145 27.60 10.26 -5.14
N ASN A 146 28.34 9.15 -5.00
CA ASN A 146 29.29 8.93 -3.91
C ASN A 146 30.66 8.44 -4.42
N GLU A 147 31.15 9.02 -5.52
CA GLU A 147 32.58 9.02 -5.86
C GLU A 147 33.17 10.41 -5.60
#